data_AF-L7F8Z3-F1
#
_entry.id   AF-L7F8Z3-F1
#
_cell.length_a   1.000
_cell.length_b   1.000
_cell.length_c   1.000
_cell.angle_alpha   90.00
_cell.angle_beta   90.00
_cell.angle_gamma   90.00
#
_symmetry.space_group_name_H-M   'P 1'
#
loop_
_entity.id
_entity.type
_entity.pdbx_description
1 polymer ?
#
loop_
_entity_poly.entity_id
_entity_poly.type
_entity_poly.pdbx_seq_one_letter_code
_entity_poly.pdbx_strand_id
1 'polypeptide(L)'
;MTESYGGCTVLRAEHDTVRGTTREEFQLLGGERVFVSVADRAHAPRAARALIASGAGGRFALAGAKCGRRLPARYGPAPEVHLAPVHTPGEHR
;
A
#
# COMPACT_ATOMS: atom_id res chain seq x y z
N MET A 1 -17.95 21.25 3.99
CA MET A 1 -16.59 20.93 3.55
C MET A 1 -16.24 19.58 4.12
N THR A 2 -16.47 18.51 3.35
CA THR A 2 -16.10 17.17 3.77
C THR A 2 -14.60 17.06 3.55
N GLU A 3 -13.82 17.03 4.63
CA GLU A 3 -12.41 16.70 4.54
C GLU A 3 -12.29 15.36 3.81
N SER A 4 -11.69 15.38 2.63
CA SER A 4 -11.39 14.17 1.87
C SER A 4 -10.24 13.47 2.62
N TYR A 5 -10.58 12.69 3.63
CA TYR A 5 -9.61 11.88 4.35
C TYR A 5 -9.18 10.71 3.45
N GLY A 6 -8.18 10.98 2.61
CA GLY A 6 -7.22 9.98 2.13
C GLY A 6 -7.69 9.10 0.98
N GLY A 7 -7.52 9.56 -0.26
CA GLY A 7 -7.76 8.66 -1.38
C GLY A 7 -7.35 9.17 -2.75
N CYS A 8 -6.12 9.69 -2.89
CA CYS A 8 -5.56 9.86 -4.23
C CYS A 8 -4.04 9.79 -4.19
N THR A 9 -3.52 8.60 -3.87
CA THR A 9 -2.09 8.37 -3.78
C THR A 9 -1.60 7.65 -5.01
N VAL A 10 -0.65 8.23 -5.72
CA VAL A 10 0.06 7.55 -6.81
C VAL A 10 1.39 7.06 -6.28
N LEU A 11 1.65 5.75 -6.39
CA LEU A 11 2.97 5.18 -6.22
C LEU A 11 3.57 4.90 -7.60
N ARG A 12 4.72 5.51 -7.89
CA ARG A 12 5.56 5.16 -9.03
C ARG A 12 6.75 4.34 -8.55
N ALA A 13 6.92 3.13 -9.06
CA ALA A 13 8.07 2.28 -8.77
C ALA A 13 8.98 2.18 -9.99
N GLU A 14 10.23 2.61 -9.85
CA GLU A 14 11.23 2.60 -10.91
C GLU A 14 12.35 1.64 -10.55
N HIS A 15 12.70 0.74 -11.46
CA HIS A 15 13.66 -0.30 -11.13
C HIS A 15 14.45 -0.78 -12.35
N ASP A 16 15.74 -1.04 -12.16
CA ASP A 16 16.61 -1.45 -13.27
C ASP A 16 16.49 -2.93 -13.58
N THR A 17 16.45 -3.28 -14.86
CA THR A 17 16.44 -4.65 -15.35
C THR A 17 17.59 -4.83 -16.34
N VAL A 18 17.88 -6.07 -16.73
CA VAL A 18 18.88 -6.38 -17.77
C VAL A 18 18.54 -5.69 -19.10
N ARG A 19 17.27 -5.34 -19.34
CA ARG A 19 16.80 -4.68 -20.57
C ARG A 19 16.67 -3.15 -20.45
N GLY A 20 17.01 -2.57 -19.30
CA GLY A 20 16.84 -1.14 -19.00
C GLY A 20 15.94 -0.88 -17.79
N THR A 21 15.61 0.38 -17.54
CA THR A 21 14.76 0.81 -16.42
C THR A 21 13.28 0.66 -16.75
N THR A 22 12.51 0.07 -15.84
CA THR A 22 11.05 -0.03 -15.95
C THR A 22 10.37 0.90 -14.94
N ARG A 23 9.15 1.33 -15.28
CA ARG A 23 8.31 2.21 -14.46
C ARG A 23 6.91 1.63 -14.37
N GLU A 24 6.40 1.51 -13.16
CA GLU A 24 5.04 1.05 -12.85
C GLU A 24 4.33 2.11 -12.01
N GLU A 25 3.04 2.34 -12.26
CA GLU A 25 2.22 3.31 -11.52
C GLU A 25 0.98 2.65 -10.93
N PHE A 26 0.74 2.91 -9.65
CA PHE A 26 -0.42 2.41 -8.93
C PHE A 26 -1.17 3.54 -8.26
N GLN A 27 -2.47 3.63 -8.54
CA GLN A 27 -3.41 4.43 -7.76
C GLN A 27 -3.77 3.64 -6.51
N LEU A 28 -3.49 4.19 -5.33
CA LEU A 28 -3.80 3.59 -4.04
C LEU A 28 -4.88 4.42 -3.36
N LEU A 29 -5.99 3.77 -3.04
CA LEU A 29 -7.03 4.32 -2.20
C LEU A 29 -6.71 4.04 -0.73
N GLY A 30 -6.73 5.10 0.06
CA GLY A 30 -6.55 5.02 1.50
C GLY A 30 -7.83 4.58 2.19
N GLY A 31 -7.67 4.21 3.47
CA GLY A 31 -8.78 4.13 4.39
C GLY A 31 -9.13 5.51 4.96
N GLU A 32 -10.36 5.67 5.44
CA GLU A 32 -10.82 6.91 6.07
C GLU A 32 -9.92 7.29 7.25
N ARG A 33 -9.63 6.32 8.14
CA ARG A 33 -8.75 6.47 9.30
C ARG A 33 -8.05 5.14 9.63
N VAL A 34 -6.94 5.23 10.35
CA VAL A 34 -6.21 4.06 10.86
C VAL A 34 -7.14 3.24 11.77
N PHE A 35 -7.12 1.91 11.62
CA PHE A 35 -7.98 0.94 12.33
C PHE A 35 -9.48 0.99 12.00
N VAL A 36 -9.95 1.91 11.14
CA VAL A 36 -11.36 1.99 10.74
C VAL A 36 -11.63 1.19 9.46
N SER A 37 -10.68 1.18 8.54
CA SER A 37 -10.82 0.53 7.25
C SER A 37 -9.48 0.04 6.73
N VAL A 38 -9.52 -1.01 5.90
CA VAL A 38 -8.36 -1.48 5.14
C VAL A 38 -8.05 -0.48 4.02
N ALA A 39 -6.77 -0.29 3.72
CA ALA A 39 -6.29 0.52 2.60
C ALA A 39 -5.70 -0.36 1.50
N ASP A 40 -5.65 0.15 0.28
CA ASP A 40 -4.85 -0.45 -0.78
C ASP A 40 -3.37 -0.45 -0.40
N ARG A 41 -2.63 -1.36 -1.02
CA ARG A 41 -1.20 -1.56 -0.78
C ARG A 41 -0.49 -1.81 -2.10
N ALA A 42 0.78 -1.43 -2.18
CA ALA A 42 1.63 -1.79 -3.30
C ALA A 42 3.01 -2.23 -2.82
N HIS A 43 3.59 -3.16 -3.57
CA HIS A 43 4.95 -3.62 -3.38
C HIS A 43 5.88 -2.91 -4.36
N ALA A 44 6.83 -2.15 -3.84
CA ALA A 44 7.96 -1.65 -4.60
C ALA A 44 9.07 -2.74 -4.64
N PRO A 45 9.62 -3.08 -5.81
CA PRO A 45 10.68 -4.08 -5.93
C PRO A 45 11.92 -3.73 -5.11
N ARG A 46 12.72 -4.76 -4.78
CA ARG A 46 14.05 -4.54 -4.20
C ARG A 46 14.88 -3.62 -5.10
N ALA A 47 15.57 -2.66 -4.46
CA ALA A 47 16.40 -1.65 -5.10
C ALA A 47 15.65 -0.72 -6.07
N ALA A 48 14.31 -0.68 -6.01
CA ALA A 48 13.53 0.30 -6.74
C ALA A 48 13.58 1.68 -6.06
N ARG A 49 13.44 2.73 -6.86
CA ARG A 49 13.06 4.06 -6.38
C ARG A 49 11.54 4.15 -6.37
N ALA A 50 10.98 4.54 -5.24
CA ALA A 50 9.55 4.74 -5.07
C ALA A 50 9.25 6.23 -4.91
N LEU A 51 8.36 6.76 -5.74
CA LEU A 51 7.85 8.13 -5.63
C LEU A 51 6.38 8.07 -5.25
N ILE A 52 6.00 8.82 -4.22
CA ILE A 52 4.63 8.94 -3.73
C ILE A 52 4.15 10.36 -4.03
N ALA A 53 3.06 10.48 -4.76
CA ALA A 53 2.40 11.75 -5.04
C ALA A 53 0.97 11.71 -4.55
N SER A 54 0.51 12.78 -3.89
CA SER A 54 -0.89 12.96 -3.52
C SER A 54 -1.25 14.44 -3.58
N GLY A 55 -2.32 14.77 -4.32
CA GLY A 55 -2.83 16.13 -4.40
C GLY A 55 -3.52 16.60 -3.11
N ALA A 56 -4.05 15.66 -2.32
CA ALA A 56 -4.75 15.93 -1.06
C ALA A 56 -3.89 15.64 0.19
N GLY A 57 -2.68 15.12 0.02
CA GLY A 57 -1.86 14.57 1.10
C GLY A 57 -2.36 13.19 1.57
N GLY A 58 -1.83 12.71 2.69
CA GLY A 58 -2.19 11.41 3.26
C GLY A 58 -1.25 10.92 4.34
N ARG A 59 -1.62 9.80 4.98
CA ARG A 59 -0.77 9.07 5.92
C ARG A 59 -0.35 7.75 5.27
N PHE A 60 0.96 7.48 5.29
CA PHE A 60 1.56 6.35 4.58
C PHE A 60 2.36 5.48 5.54
N ALA A 61 2.19 4.16 5.41
CA ALA A 61 3.03 3.19 6.09
C ALA A 61 4.02 2.58 5.08
N LEU A 62 5.32 2.74 5.35
CA LEU A 62 6.39 2.18 4.53
C LEU A 62 7.00 0.96 5.22
N ALA A 63 6.43 -0.20 4.98
CA ALA A 63 6.96 -1.46 5.48
C ALA A 63 8.11 -1.96 4.60
N GLY A 64 9.29 -2.15 5.19
CA GLY A 64 10.48 -2.66 4.52
C GLY A 64 11.15 -3.77 5.32
N ALA A 65 11.79 -4.69 4.60
CA ALA A 65 12.59 -5.78 5.19
C ALA A 65 13.78 -6.11 4.28
N LYS A 66 14.86 -6.65 4.86
CA LYS A 66 15.96 -7.24 4.07
C LYS A 66 15.42 -8.48 3.35
N CYS A 67 15.67 -8.58 2.05
CA CYS A 67 15.10 -9.65 1.22
C CYS A 67 16.08 -10.04 0.12
N GLY A 68 16.44 -11.31 -0.02
CA GLY A 68 17.45 -11.77 -1.02
C GLY A 68 16.94 -11.80 -2.46
N ARG A 69 15.64 -12.00 -2.65
CA ARG A 69 15.00 -12.12 -3.97
C ARG A 69 14.32 -10.81 -4.36
N ARG A 70 14.43 -10.44 -5.64
CA ARG A 70 13.66 -9.36 -6.23
C ARG A 70 12.32 -9.89 -6.74
N LEU A 71 11.23 -9.26 -6.31
CA LEU A 71 9.88 -9.51 -6.80
C LEU A 71 9.44 -8.36 -7.72
N PRO A 72 8.51 -8.60 -8.67
CA PRO A 72 7.96 -7.55 -9.51
C PRO A 72 7.14 -6.54 -8.69
N ALA A 73 6.93 -5.36 -9.26
CA ALA A 73 6.03 -4.38 -8.66
C ALA A 73 4.61 -4.96 -8.68
N ARG A 74 3.85 -4.80 -7.58
CA ARG A 74 2.52 -5.40 -7.48
C ARG A 74 1.58 -4.51 -6.69
N TYR A 75 0.41 -4.24 -7.27
CA TYR A 75 -0.73 -3.67 -6.57
C TYR A 75 -1.49 -4.76 -5.79
N GLY A 76 -2.00 -4.39 -4.62
CA GLY A 76 -2.86 -5.21 -3.78
C GLY A 76 -4.04 -4.38 -3.29
N PRO A 77 -5.25 -4.62 -3.82
CA PRO A 77 -6.43 -3.85 -3.43
C PRO A 77 -6.88 -4.21 -2.01
N ALA A 78 -7.53 -3.28 -1.32
CA ALA A 78 -8.03 -3.45 0.04
C ALA A 78 -8.89 -4.73 0.24
N PRO A 79 -9.80 -5.12 -0.69
CA PRO A 79 -10.59 -6.34 -0.54
C PRO A 79 -9.79 -7.65 -0.58
N GLU A 80 -8.55 -7.67 -1.07
CA GLU A 80 -7.67 -8.87 -1.02
C GLU A 80 -7.10 -9.12 0.38
N VAL A 81 -7.22 -8.16 1.30
CA VAL A 81 -6.74 -8.31 2.67
C VAL A 81 -7.76 -9.09 3.48
N HIS A 82 -7.37 -10.31 3.85
CA HIS A 82 -8.20 -11.14 4.69
C HIS A 82 -8.10 -10.67 6.15
N LEU A 83 -9.26 -10.35 6.75
CA LEU A 83 -9.35 -10.05 8.17
C LEU A 83 -9.62 -11.34 8.93
N ALA A 84 -8.73 -11.66 9.87
CA ALA A 84 -8.97 -12.77 10.79
C ALA A 84 -10.10 -12.37 11.76
N PRO A 85 -10.97 -13.32 12.16
CA PRO A 85 -11.93 -13.07 13.23
C PRO A 85 -11.22 -12.58 14.48
N VAL A 86 -11.71 -11.49 15.05
CA VAL A 86 -11.25 -11.05 16.36
C VAL A 86 -11.90 -11.95 17.40
N HIS A 87 -11.09 -12.65 18.20
CA HIS A 87 -11.62 -13.35 19.37
C HIS A 87 -12.12 -12.30 20.36
N THR A 88 -13.43 -12.30 20.61
CA THR A 88 -14.02 -11.53 21.70
C THR A 88 -14.01 -12.43 22.94
N PRO A 89 -13.08 -12.23 23.90
CA PRO A 89 -13.08 -13.05 25.10
C PRO A 89 -14.35 -12.80 25.92
N GLY A 90 -15.13 -13.87 26.13
CA GLY A 90 -16.16 -13.97 27.17
C GLY A 90 -17.51 -13.32 26.89
N GLU A 91 -18.32 -13.90 26.00
CA GLU A 91 -19.77 -13.96 26.22
C GLU A 91 -20.08 -15.30 26.90
N HIS A 92 -19.56 -15.47 28.12
CA HIS A 92 -20.02 -16.54 29.01
C HIS A 92 -21.24 -16.02 29.75
N ARG A 93 -22.42 -16.46 29.32
CA ARG A 93 -23.65 -16.37 30.11
C ARG A 93 -23.55 -17.22 31.37
#